data_AF-A0A9D7NE26-F1
#
_entry.id   AF-A0A9D7NE26-F1
#
_cell.length_a   1.000
_cell.length_b   1.000
_cell.length_c   1.000
_cell.angle_alpha   90.00
_cell.angle_beta   90.00
_cell.angle_gamma   90.00
#
_symmetry.space_group_name_H-M   'P 1'
#
loop_
_entity.id
_entity.type
_entity.pdbx_description
1 polymer ?
#
loop_
_entity_poly.entity_id
_entity_poly.type
_entity_poly.pdbx_seq_one_letter_code
_entity_poly.pdbx_strand_id
1 'polypeptide(L)'
;MQPTTPAMAKETDVLIIGAGPFGICLAAHVQQLGLDYLMVGKPMEFWEQNMPKGMYLRSACDWHLDVSGEHTIEHFLAQQHLTPADVEPLSLEFYLSY
;
A
#
# COMPACT_ATOMS: atom_id res chain seq x y z
N MET A 1 -43.79 12.71 7.79
CA MET A 1 -42.44 12.41 7.28
C MET A 1 -41.48 13.32 8.04
N GLN A 2 -40.62 12.75 8.89
CA GLN A 2 -39.54 13.55 9.49
C GLN A 2 -38.44 13.76 8.44
N PRO A 3 -37.84 14.95 8.35
CA PRO A 3 -36.70 15.19 7.47
C PRO A 3 -35.52 14.37 7.99
N THR A 4 -34.96 13.51 7.13
CA THR A 4 -33.70 12.84 7.39
C THR A 4 -32.60 13.89 7.41
N THR A 5 -32.02 14.14 8.58
CA THR A 5 -30.78 14.93 8.69
C THR A 5 -29.75 14.31 7.75
N PRO A 6 -29.19 15.05 6.76
CA PRO A 6 -28.13 14.50 5.94
C PRO A 6 -27.00 14.08 6.87
N ALA A 7 -26.46 12.88 6.66
CA ALA A 7 -25.28 12.44 7.38
C ALA A 7 -24.20 13.52 7.21
N MET A 8 -23.69 14.04 8.34
CA MET A 8 -22.60 15.03 8.33
C MET A 8 -21.45 14.45 7.48
N ALA A 9 -20.97 15.23 6.52
CA ALA A 9 -19.83 14.83 5.71
C ALA A 9 -18.64 14.59 6.65
N LYS A 10 -17.97 13.44 6.50
CA LYS A 10 -16.75 13.16 7.25
C LYS A 10 -15.65 14.09 6.72
N GLU A 11 -15.19 15.01 7.57
CA GLU A 11 -14.06 15.89 7.26
C GLU A 11 -12.74 15.14 7.50
N THR A 12 -11.72 15.49 6.72
CA THR A 12 -10.36 14.92 6.79
C THR A 12 -9.39 15.92 6.16
N ASP A 13 -8.13 15.93 6.57
CA ASP A 13 -7.11 16.79 5.95
C ASP A 13 -6.78 16.33 4.53
N VAL A 14 -6.73 15.01 4.31
CA VAL A 14 -6.37 14.42 3.02
C VAL A 14 -7.37 13.33 2.57
N LEU A 15 -7.93 13.49 1.38
CA LEU A 15 -8.67 12.43 0.69
C LEU A 15 -7.77 11.71 -0.31
N ILE A 16 -7.55 10.40 -0.09
CA ILE A 16 -6.76 9.53 -0.97
C ILE A 16 -7.72 8.69 -1.80
N ILE A 17 -7.68 8.83 -3.13
CA ILE A 17 -8.48 8.03 -4.06
C ILE A 17 -7.60 6.95 -4.67
N GLY A 18 -7.84 5.70 -4.25
CA GLY A 18 -7.07 4.52 -4.65
C GLY A 18 -6.31 3.91 -3.48
N ALA A 19 -6.51 2.61 -3.27
CA ALA A 19 -5.92 1.83 -2.17
C ALA A 19 -4.86 0.81 -2.67
N GLY A 20 -4.12 1.19 -3.73
CA GLY A 20 -2.95 0.44 -4.19
C GLY A 20 -1.66 0.88 -3.47
N PRO A 21 -0.49 0.39 -3.91
CA PRO A 21 0.81 0.67 -3.27
C PRO A 21 1.08 2.16 -3.06
N PHE A 22 0.75 3.00 -4.06
CA PHE A 22 0.90 4.45 -3.98
C PHE A 22 -0.01 5.08 -2.91
N GLY A 23 -1.27 4.66 -2.84
CA GLY A 23 -2.23 5.20 -1.89
C GLY A 23 -1.89 4.80 -0.45
N ILE A 24 -1.49 3.55 -0.24
CA ILE A 24 -1.07 3.04 1.08
C ILE A 24 0.22 3.73 1.53
N CYS A 25 1.19 3.90 0.64
CA CYS A 25 2.41 4.64 0.96
C CYS A 25 2.13 6.11 1.30
N LEU A 26 1.26 6.77 0.53
CA LEU A 26 0.87 8.16 0.82
C LEU A 26 0.16 8.27 2.17
N ALA A 27 -0.72 7.33 2.48
CA ALA A 27 -1.40 7.28 3.78
C ALA A 27 -0.42 7.14 4.95
N ALA A 28 0.58 6.27 4.84
CA ALA A 28 1.62 6.13 5.85
C ALA A 28 2.39 7.45 6.04
N HIS A 29 2.76 8.13 4.95
CA HIS A 29 3.44 9.42 5.03
C HIS A 29 2.57 10.53 5.65
N VAL A 30 1.29 10.61 5.27
CA VAL A 30 0.34 11.57 5.84
C VAL A 30 0.16 11.33 7.34
N GLN A 31 0.10 10.06 7.77
CA GLN A 31 0.04 9.71 9.18
C GLN A 31 1.30 10.14 9.95
N GLN A 32 2.49 10.00 9.36
CA GLN A 32 3.75 10.49 9.95
C GLN A 32 3.78 12.02 10.11
N LEU A 33 3.08 12.76 9.26
CA LEU A 33 2.91 14.21 9.38
C LEU A 33 1.87 14.61 10.44
N GLY A 34 1.19 13.66 11.07
CA GLY A 34 0.16 13.91 12.08
C GLY A 34 -1.16 14.43 11.51
N LEU A 35 -1.44 14.16 10.24
CA LEU A 35 -2.66 14.57 9.54
C LEU A 35 -3.68 13.42 9.46
N ASP A 36 -4.96 13.77 9.48
CA ASP A 36 -6.06 12.82 9.29
C ASP A 36 -6.28 12.54 7.80
N TYR A 37 -6.44 11.27 7.45
CA TYR A 37 -6.77 10.89 6.07
C TYR A 37 -8.00 9.98 5.96
N LEU A 38 -8.66 10.09 4.81
CA LEU A 38 -9.67 9.13 4.35
C LEU A 38 -9.18 8.51 3.04
N MET A 39 -9.12 7.19 2.98
CA MET A 39 -8.78 6.45 1.77
C MET A 39 -10.03 5.80 1.18
N VAL A 40 -10.19 5.92 -0.14
CA VAL A 40 -11.26 5.30 -0.91
C VAL A 40 -10.70 4.16 -1.75
N GLY A 41 -11.28 2.97 -1.60
CA GLY A 41 -10.90 1.76 -2.30
C GLY A 41 -10.66 0.59 -1.35
N LYS A 42 -10.58 -0.62 -1.90
CA LYS A 42 -10.17 -1.81 -1.13
C LYS A 42 -8.66 -1.98 -1.26
N PRO A 43 -7.92 -2.08 -0.13
CA PRO A 43 -6.47 -2.27 -0.15
C PRO A 43 -6.07 -3.42 -1.07
N MET A 44 -5.11 -3.15 -1.95
CA MET A 44 -4.46 -4.11 -2.84
C MET A 44 -5.38 -4.96 -3.76
N GLU A 45 -6.68 -4.66 -3.85
CA GLU A 45 -7.64 -5.49 -4.61
C GLU A 45 -7.27 -5.70 -6.08
N PHE A 46 -6.74 -4.67 -6.75
CA PHE A 46 -6.27 -4.80 -8.13
C PHE A 46 -5.12 -5.81 -8.22
N TRP A 47 -4.17 -5.76 -7.30
CA TRP A 47 -3.02 -6.66 -7.27
C TRP A 47 -3.43 -8.10 -6.94
N GLU A 48 -4.35 -8.27 -6.00
CA GLU A 48 -4.85 -9.59 -5.59
C GLU A 48 -5.72 -10.28 -6.65
N GLN A 49 -6.58 -9.52 -7.33
CA GLN A 49 -7.67 -10.09 -8.14
C GLN A 49 -7.48 -9.92 -9.64
N ASN A 50 -6.69 -8.93 -10.10
CA ASN A 50 -6.62 -8.56 -11.51
C ASN A 50 -5.23 -8.75 -12.13
N MET A 51 -4.18 -8.95 -11.34
CA MET A 51 -2.86 -9.26 -11.87
C MET A 51 -2.74 -10.74 -12.25
N PRO A 52 -2.08 -11.07 -13.38
CA PRO A 52 -1.87 -12.46 -13.79
C PRO A 52 -1.09 -13.26 -12.73
N LYS A 53 -1.61 -14.43 -12.36
CA LYS A 53 -0.93 -15.35 -11.44
C LYS A 53 0.42 -15.80 -12.02
N GLY A 54 1.43 -15.94 -11.15
CA GLY A 54 2.79 -16.35 -11.56
C GLY A 54 3.56 -15.30 -12.36
N MET A 55 3.07 -14.06 -12.45
CA MET A 55 3.86 -12.97 -13.01
C MET A 55 4.96 -12.52 -12.03
N TYR A 56 5.94 -11.83 -12.58
CA TYR A 56 7.03 -11.21 -11.83
C TYR A 56 6.99 -9.70 -11.99
N LEU A 57 7.40 -8.98 -10.95
CA LEU A 57 7.55 -7.54 -10.98
C LEU A 57 8.76 -7.16 -11.83
N ARG A 58 8.67 -5.98 -12.46
CA ARG A 58 9.79 -5.37 -13.18
C ARG A 58 10.79 -4.71 -12.21
N SER A 59 10.29 -4.15 -11.12
CA SER A 59 11.10 -3.51 -10.08
C SER A 59 11.76 -4.57 -9.20
N ALA A 60 12.97 -4.27 -8.75
CA ALA A 60 13.75 -5.08 -7.82
C ALA A 60 13.44 -4.69 -6.35
N CYS A 61 14.06 -5.37 -5.39
CA CYS A 61 13.82 -5.17 -3.95
C CYS A 61 14.24 -3.79 -3.45
N ASP A 62 15.19 -3.16 -4.13
CA ASP A 62 15.73 -1.82 -3.82
C ASP A 62 14.77 -0.68 -4.20
N TRP A 63 13.66 -0.98 -4.88
CA TRP A 63 12.68 0.01 -5.27
C TRP A 63 11.50 0.04 -4.29
N HIS A 64 11.27 1.21 -3.67
CA HIS A 64 10.13 1.44 -2.79
C HIS A 64 9.57 2.85 -2.91
N LEU A 65 8.32 3.02 -2.48
CA LEU A 65 7.66 4.33 -2.40
C LEU A 65 7.78 4.97 -1.01
N ASP A 66 8.11 4.17 0.02
CA ASP A 66 8.17 4.64 1.40
C ASP A 66 9.26 5.70 1.59
N VAL A 67 8.83 6.94 1.84
CA VAL A 67 9.69 8.10 2.05
C VAL A 67 10.52 7.96 3.32
N SER A 68 10.03 7.23 4.33
CA SER A 68 10.74 7.02 5.58
C SER A 68 11.76 5.88 5.52
N GLY A 69 11.62 4.95 4.58
CA GLY A 69 12.47 3.78 4.45
C GLY A 69 12.26 2.73 5.54
N GLU A 70 11.19 2.82 6.33
CA GLU A 70 10.89 1.91 7.45
C GLU A 70 10.15 0.65 7.00
N HIS A 71 9.29 0.79 5.99
CA HIS A 71 8.50 -0.25 5.36
C HIS A 71 8.99 -0.41 3.93
N THR A 72 10.13 -1.08 3.78
CA THR A 72 10.72 -1.46 2.48
C THR A 72 10.74 -2.98 2.33
N ILE A 73 10.80 -3.47 1.08
CA ILE A 73 10.93 -4.90 0.80
C ILE A 73 12.23 -5.43 1.41
N GLU A 74 13.33 -4.66 1.37
CA GLU A 74 14.59 -5.06 2.00
C GLU A 74 14.46 -5.26 3.52
N HIS A 75 13.73 -4.37 4.21
CA HIS A 75 13.45 -4.56 5.64
C HIS A 75 12.56 -5.77 5.90
N PHE A 76 11.56 -6.03 5.07
CA PHE A 76 10.75 -7.23 5.16
C PHE A 76 11.57 -8.50 4.93
N LEU A 77 12.46 -8.52 3.94
CA LEU A 77 13.39 -9.63 3.70
C LEU A 77 14.27 -9.90 4.93
N ALA A 78 14.83 -8.85 5.52
CA ALA A 78 15.66 -8.96 6.72
C ALA A 78 14.89 -9.59 7.90
N GLN A 79 13.61 -9.26 8.07
CA GLN A 79 12.73 -9.87 9.09
C GLN A 79 12.47 -11.36 8.82
N GLN A 80 12.48 -11.78 7.55
CA GLN A 80 12.32 -13.18 7.15
C GLN A 80 13.66 -13.94 7.03
N HIS A 81 14.79 -13.30 7.38
CA HIS A 81 16.15 -13.83 7.16
C HIS A 81 16.45 -14.18 5.69
N LEU A 82 15.89 -13.41 4.77
CA LEU A 82 16.12 -13.52 3.32
C LEU A 82 16.99 -12.37 2.82
N THR A 83 17.56 -12.56 1.64
CA THR A 83 18.28 -11.54 0.88
C THR A 83 17.61 -11.34 -0.50
N PRO A 84 17.88 -10.24 -1.22
CA PRO A 84 17.35 -10.05 -2.57
C PRO A 84 17.65 -11.23 -3.52
N ALA A 85 18.82 -11.86 -3.38
CA ALA A 85 19.22 -13.01 -4.20
C ALA A 85 18.32 -14.25 -4.01
N ASP A 86 17.60 -14.35 -2.89
CA ASP A 86 16.70 -15.46 -2.61
C ASP A 86 15.33 -15.31 -3.28
N VAL A 87 14.95 -14.08 -3.66
CA VAL A 87 13.59 -13.76 -4.08
C VAL A 87 13.51 -13.06 -5.44
N GLU A 88 14.63 -12.62 -6.01
CA GLU A 88 14.64 -11.94 -7.31
C GLU A 88 14.71 -12.91 -8.50
N PRO A 89 13.91 -12.68 -9.57
CA PRO A 89 12.93 -11.60 -9.71
C PRO A 89 11.73 -11.79 -8.77
N LEU A 90 11.17 -10.69 -8.25
CA LEU A 90 10.07 -10.72 -7.29
C LEU A 90 8.79 -11.28 -7.92
N SER A 91 8.28 -12.39 -7.40
CA SER A 91 6.96 -12.90 -7.81
C SER A 91 5.83 -12.02 -7.27
N LEU A 92 4.70 -12.00 -7.97
CA LEU A 92 3.49 -11.34 -7.47
C LEU A 92 3.08 -11.89 -6.10
N GLU A 93 3.21 -13.21 -5.90
CA GLU A 93 2.83 -13.88 -4.66
C GLU A 93 3.71 -13.44 -3.48
N PHE A 94 5.02 -13.27 -3.72
CA PHE A 94 5.92 -12.75 -2.70
C PHE A 94 5.63 -11.28 -2.41
N TYR A 95 5.42 -10.47 -3.46
CA TYR A 95 5.08 -9.05 -3.32
C TYR A 95 3.76 -8.82 -2.56
N LEU A 96 2.77 -9.71 -2.69
CA LEU A 96 1.52 -9.65 -1.93
C LEU A 96 1.67 -10.11 -0.46
N SER A 97 2.77 -10.77 -0.11
CA SER A 97 3.07 -11.18 1.27
C SER A 97 3.83 -10.12 2.07
N TYR A 98 4.41 -9.15 1.35
CA TYR A 98 5.06 -7.96 1.88
C TYR A 98 4.02 -6.90 2.26
#